data_AF-A0A538RQQ3-F1
#
_entry.id   AF-A0A538RQQ3-F1
#
_cell.length_a   1.000
_cell.length_b   1.000
_cell.length_c   1.000
_cell.angle_alpha   90.00
_cell.angle_beta   90.00
_cell.angle_gamma   90.00
#
_symmetry.space_group_name_H-M   'P 1'
#
loop_
_entity.id
_entity.type
_entity.pdbx_description
1 polymer ?
#
loop_
_entity_poly.entity_id
_entity_poly.type
_entity_poly.pdbx_seq_one_letter_code
_entity_poly.pdbx_strand_id
1 'polypeptide(L)' 'MSAPNWDELAELTLKRVVASGAEYGDIRLLDSTTQTIRGEDRRIASIRDMQDRGFGIRVLYHGAWGFAASS' A
#
# COMPACT_ATOMS: atom_id res chain seq x y z
N MET A 1 7.45 -6.84 17.70
CA MET A 1 6.34 -5.89 17.49
C MET A 1 5.34 -6.58 16.58
N SER A 2 4.09 -6.76 17.02
CA SER A 2 3.03 -7.22 16.11
C SER A 2 2.91 -6.20 14.98
N ALA A 3 2.75 -6.64 13.73
CA ALA A 3 2.41 -5.73 12.65
C ALA A 3 1.16 -4.93 13.06
N PRO A 4 1.11 -3.61 12.79
CA PRO A 4 -0.10 -2.84 13.04
C PRO A 4 -1.27 -3.48 12.30
N ASN A 5 -2.42 -3.56 12.96
CA ASN A 5 -3.62 -4.08 12.33
C ASN A 5 -3.96 -3.17 11.13
N TRP A 6 -4.14 -3.74 9.94
CA TRP A 6 -4.49 -3.00 8.74
C TRP A 6 -5.76 -2.17 8.93
N ASP A 7 -6.71 -2.67 9.73
CA ASP A 7 -7.93 -1.95 10.08
C ASP A 7 -7.64 -0.70 10.91
N GLU A 8 -6.71 -0.77 11.87
CA GLU A 8 -6.32 0.39 12.68
C GLU A 8 -5.65 1.48 11.83
N LEU A 9 -4.81 1.08 10.86
CA LEU A 9 -4.19 2.01 9.91
C LEU A 9 -5.22 2.65 8.98
N ALA A 10 -6.17 1.86 8.49
CA ALA A 10 -7.26 2.34 7.67
C ALA A 10 -8.12 3.35 8.44
N GLU A 11 -8.53 3.00 9.66
CA GLU A 11 -9.30 3.89 10.54
C GLU A 11 -8.56 5.19 10.85
N LEU A 12 -7.28 5.10 11.23
CA LEU A 12 -6.46 6.28 11.51
C LEU A 12 -6.39 7.21 10.31
N THR A 13 -6.18 6.65 9.12
CA THR A 13 -6.10 7.41 7.88
C THR A 13 -7.42 8.09 7.57
N LEU A 14 -8.54 7.37 7.62
CA LEU A 14 -9.86 7.93 7.35
C LEU A 14 -10.22 9.02 8.36
N LYS A 15 -9.91 8.84 9.64
CA LYS A 15 -10.08 9.87 10.68
C LYS A 15 -9.29 11.14 10.33
N ARG A 16 -8.06 11.00 9.83
CA ARG A 16 -7.21 12.14 9.42
C ARG A 16 -7.73 12.84 8.16
N VAL A 17 -8.19 12.08 7.16
CA VAL A 17 -8.83 12.64 5.96
C VAL A 17 -10.05 13.47 6.33
N VAL A 18 -10.93 12.93 7.17
CA VAL A 18 -12.12 13.64 7.67
C VAL A 18 -11.73 14.89 8.46
N ALA A 19 -10.77 14.77 9.39
CA ALA A 19 -10.29 15.90 10.19
C ALA A 19 -9.62 17.00 9.35
N SER A 20 -9.15 16.68 8.15
CA SER A 20 -8.55 17.65 7.22
C SER A 20 -9.60 18.39 6.36
N GLY A 21 -10.88 18.03 6.47
CA GLY A 21 -11.97 18.68 5.72
C GLY A 21 -12.13 18.18 4.29
N ALA A 22 -11.54 17.04 3.92
CA ALA A 22 -11.76 16.43 2.61
C ALA A 22 -13.21 15.94 2.48
N GLU A 23 -13.80 16.18 1.32
CA GLU A 23 -15.19 15.78 1.00
C GLU A 23 -15.30 14.27 0.81
N TYR A 24 -14.21 13.67 0.36
CA TYR A 24 -14.06 12.24 0.17
C TYR A 24 -12.59 11.86 0.33
N GLY A 25 -12.34 10.66 0.84
CA GLY A 25 -11.06 10.01 0.63
C GLY A 25 -11.11 8.52 0.86
N ASP A 26 -10.17 7.83 0.22
CA ASP A 26 -9.98 6.39 0.33
C ASP A 26 -8.51 6.07 0.61
N ILE A 27 -8.29 4.96 1.33
CA ILE A 27 -6.98 4.33 1.51
C ILE A 27 -7.05 2.93 0.91
N ARG A 28 -6.00 2.56 0.16
CA ARG A 28 -5.75 1.20 -0.29
C ARG A 28 -4.52 0.69 0.41
N LEU A 29 -4.62 -0.49 1.00
CA LEU A 29 -3.52 -1.21 1.64
C LEU A 29 -3.21 -2.43 0.76
N LEU A 30 -1.93 -2.70 0.55
CA LEU A 30 -1.47 -3.86 -0.22
C LEU A 30 -0.37 -4.56 0.54
N ASP A 31 -0.53 -5.88 0.70
CA ASP A 31 0.55 -6.79 1.09
C ASP A 31 0.73 -7.76 -0.08
N SER A 32 1.92 -7.78 -0.66
CA SER A 32 2.22 -8.54 -1.87
C SER A 32 3.47 -9.38 -1.68
N THR A 33 3.39 -10.62 -2.15
CA THR A 33 4.53 -11.54 -2.20
C THR A 33 4.81 -11.87 -3.66
N THR A 34 6.05 -11.62 -4.09
CA THR A 34 6.51 -11.89 -5.45
C THR A 34 7.65 -12.90 -5.40
N GLN A 35 7.39 -14.09 -5.94
CA GLN A 35 8.38 -15.16 -6.04
C GLN A 35 8.84 -15.29 -7.49
N THR A 36 10.16 -15.23 -7.70
CA THR A 36 10.78 -15.31 -9.03
C THR A 36 11.81 -16.42 -9.08
N ILE A 37 11.65 -17.34 -10.03
CA ILE A 37 12.63 -18.38 -10.33
C ILE A 37 13.18 -18.11 -11.74
N ARG A 38 14.50 -17.99 -11.87
CA ARG A 38 15.19 -17.78 -13.14
C ARG A 38 16.04 -18.99 -13.49
N GLY A 39 15.90 -19.49 -14.71
CA GLY A 39 16.75 -20.52 -15.29
C GLY A 39 17.67 -19.94 -16.37
N GLU A 40 18.87 -20.49 -16.49
CA GLU A 40 19.87 -20.16 -17.52
C GLU A 40 20.69 -21.42 -17.78
N ASP A 41 21.15 -21.69 -19.01
CA ASP A 41 21.97 -22.87 -19.34
C ASP A 41 21.47 -24.23 -18.81
N ARG A 42 20.14 -24.46 -18.83
CA ARG A 42 19.48 -25.67 -18.29
C ARG A 42 19.70 -25.88 -16.78
N ARG A 43 20.07 -24.84 -16.03
CA ARG A 43 20.18 -24.84 -14.56
C ARG A 43 19.36 -23.71 -13.97
N ILE A 44 18.99 -23.84 -12.70
CA ILE A 44 18.41 -22.72 -11.94
C ILE A 44 19.53 -21.72 -11.65
N ALA A 45 19.36 -20.49 -12.11
CA ALA A 45 20.31 -19.40 -11.93
C ALA A 45 20.02 -18.62 -10.65
N SER A 46 18.75 -18.40 -10.31
CA SER A 46 18.37 -17.73 -9.07
C SER A 46 16.94 -18.05 -8.64
N ILE A 47 16.71 -18.06 -7.34
CA ILE A 47 15.38 -18.04 -6.71
C ILE A 47 15.33 -16.80 -5.83
N ARG A 48 14.30 -15.97 -5.98
CA ARG A 48 14.09 -14.77 -5.18
C ARG A 48 12.68 -14.78 -4.63
N ASP A 49 12.56 -14.39 -3.37
CA ASP A 49 11.30 -14.11 -2.70
C ASP A 49 11.35 -12.64 -2.23
N MET A 50 10.28 -11.90 -2.47
CA MET A 50 10.16 -10.49 -2.16
C MET A 50 8.79 -10.24 -1.55
N GLN A 51 8.77 -9.60 -0.39
CA GLN A 51 7.56 -9.12 0.25
C GLN A 51 7.57 -7.60 0.21
N ASP A 52 6.52 -7.03 -0.34
CA ASP A 52 6.28 -5.59 -0.39
C ASP A 52 4.95 -5.29 0.26
N ARG A 53 4.96 -4.33 1.18
CA ARG A 53 3.78 -3.77 1.81
C ARG A 53 3.72 -2.31 1.46
N GLY A 54 2.52 -1.78 1.30
CA GLY A 54 2.37 -0.36 1.06
C GLY A 54 0.93 0.10 1.07
N PHE A 55 0.78 1.39 0.87
CA PHE A 55 -0.51 2.04 0.83
C PHE A 55 -0.56 3.17 -0.19
N GLY A 56 -1.77 3.46 -0.65
CA GLY A 56 -2.09 4.65 -1.44
C GLY A 56 -3.32 5.34 -0.87
N ILE A 57 -3.27 6.65 -0.77
CA ILE A 57 -4.36 7.51 -0.30
C ILE A 57 -4.79 8.41 -1.46
N ARG A 58 -6.09 8.57 -1.61
CA ARG A 58 -6.69 9.51 -2.55
C ARG A 58 -7.74 10.35 -1.83
N VAL A 59 -7.76 11.65 -2.11
CA VAL A 59 -8.71 12.60 -1.51
C VAL A 59 -9.32 13.51 -2.56
N LEU A 60 -10.58 13.93 -2.34
CA LEU A 60 -11.25 15.00 -3.06
C LEU A 60 -11.45 16.19 -2.11
N TYR A 61 -10.95 17.35 -2.49
CA TYR A 61 -11.07 18.58 -1.71
C TYR A 61 -11.30 19.77 -2.64
N HIS A 62 -12.44 20.47 -2.47
CA HIS A 62 -12.82 21.61 -3.30
C HIS A 62 -12.77 21.32 -4.81
N GLY A 63 -13.27 20.15 -5.22
CA GLY A 63 -13.28 19.72 -6.62
C GLY A 63 -11.93 19.26 -7.18
N ALA A 64 -10.86 19.25 -6.38
CA ALA A 64 -9.54 18.80 -6.79
C ALA A 64 -9.16 17.45 -6.18
N TRP A 65 -8.52 16.58 -6.97
CA TRP A 65 -8.00 15.29 -6.53
C TRP A 65 -6.55 15.40 -6.03
N GLY A 66 -6.27 14.81 -4.86
CA GLY A 66 -4.93 14.65 -4.30
C GLY A 66 -4.58 13.18 -4.06
N PHE A 67 -3.30 12.84 -4.19
CA PHE A 67 -2.81 11.46 -4.07
C PHE A 67 -1.48 11.42 -3.31
N ALA A 68 -1.31 10.40 -2.47
CA ALA A 68 -0.04 10.10 -1.79
C ALA A 68 0.11 8.58 -1.61
N ALA A 69 1.33 8.06 -1.65
CA ALA A 69 1.59 6.63 -1.47
C ALA A 69 2.95 6.39 -0.83
N SER A 70 3.10 5.26 -0.14
CA SER A 70 4.37 4.77 0.40
C SER A 70 4.33 3.25 0.55
N SER A 71 5.51 2.64 0.64
CA SER A 71 5.74 1.23 0.94
C SER A 71 6.53 1.07 2.24
#